data_AF-A0A2V7S5H0-F1
#
_entry.id   AF-A0A2V7S5H0-F1
#
_cell.length_a   1.000
_cell.length_b   1.000
_cell.length_c   1.000
_cell.angle_alpha   90.00
_cell.angle_beta   90.00
_cell.angle_gamma   90.00
#
_symmetry.space_group_name_H-M   'P 1'
#
loop_
_entity.id
_entity.type
_entity.pdbx_description
1 polymer ?
#
loop_
_entity_poly.entity_id
_entity_poly.type
_entity_poly.pdbx_seq_one_letter_code
_entity_poly.pdbx_strand_id
1 'polypeptide(L)'
;MNQASGNVIFVGLGSGDVTVTSKILLSPGPFQVLDKNGTDGVASFQLPADSTSAYTVWARALAKPGGHSTIKTCADTAGSTLTGADAGTICSTENEVFVRMKGKSSFRNVTTALTTITFALDTTLFPTLATCLGVSASGTVRVNLFNPCLQNFLWQYDNNGLKLLQLRFYPT
;
A
#
# COMPACT_ATOMS: atom_id res chain seq x y z
N MET A 1 -11.66 23.34 -10.69
CA MET A 1 -11.36 22.27 -9.73
C MET A 1 -10.02 22.59 -9.08
N ASN A 2 -10.00 22.83 -7.78
CA ASN A 2 -8.87 23.41 -7.05
C ASN A 2 -7.72 22.40 -6.95
N GLN A 3 -6.63 22.60 -7.70
CA GLN A 3 -5.35 21.88 -7.58
C GLN A 3 -4.57 22.30 -6.32
N ALA A 4 -5.23 22.39 -5.16
CA ALA A 4 -4.60 22.87 -3.93
C ALA A 4 -3.73 21.81 -3.22
N SER A 5 -3.77 20.56 -3.65
CA SER A 5 -3.03 19.46 -3.03
C SER A 5 -1.86 19.04 -3.92
N GLY A 6 -0.64 19.44 -3.54
CA GLY A 6 0.59 19.05 -4.23
C GLY A 6 0.88 17.54 -4.16
N ASN A 7 1.98 17.12 -4.78
CA ASN A 7 2.32 15.70 -4.95
C ASN A 7 3.07 15.11 -3.74
N VAL A 8 2.73 15.53 -2.53
CA VAL A 8 3.49 15.22 -1.30
C VAL A 8 2.53 14.80 -0.19
N ILE A 9 2.89 13.71 0.50
CA ILE A 9 2.28 13.28 1.75
C ILE A 9 3.34 13.38 2.85
N PHE A 10 3.01 14.05 3.94
CA PHE A 10 3.82 14.12 5.16
C PHE A 10 3.37 13.01 6.09
N VAL A 11 4.30 12.18 6.52
CA VAL A 11 4.03 11.05 7.43
C VAL A 11 4.85 11.20 8.69
N GLY A 12 4.41 10.54 9.76
CA GLY A 12 5.16 10.51 11.00
C GLY A 12 6.60 10.06 10.77
N LEU A 13 7.54 10.71 11.46
CA LEU A 13 8.96 10.40 11.35
C LEU A 13 9.40 9.67 12.61
N GLY A 14 9.60 8.36 12.50
CA GLY A 14 10.20 7.58 13.57
C GLY A 14 11.63 8.00 13.89
N SER A 15 12.10 7.57 15.06
CA SER A 15 13.50 7.64 15.48
C SER A 15 14.08 6.22 15.56
N GLY A 16 15.37 6.07 15.91
CA GLY A 16 16.01 4.76 16.01
C GLY A 16 15.27 3.77 16.93
N ASP A 17 14.55 4.28 17.93
CA ASP A 17 13.85 3.48 18.94
C ASP A 17 12.31 3.58 18.85
N VAL A 18 11.78 4.38 17.92
CA VAL A 18 10.33 4.60 17.76
C VAL A 18 9.95 4.46 16.29
N THR A 19 9.32 3.35 15.95
CA THR A 19 8.64 3.19 14.67
C THR A 19 7.32 3.94 14.69
N VAL A 20 7.07 4.75 13.65
CA VAL A 20 5.76 5.40 13.45
C VAL A 20 5.12 4.83 12.20
N THR A 21 3.90 4.33 12.33
CA THR A 21 3.10 3.82 11.22
C THR A 21 2.07 4.85 10.81
N SER A 22 2.05 5.19 9.52
CA SER A 22 0.99 5.98 8.89
C SER A 22 0.20 5.10 7.92
N LYS A 23 -1.13 5.22 7.95
CA LYS A 23 -2.03 4.60 6.96
C LYS A 23 -2.23 5.58 5.81
N ILE A 24 -1.85 5.21 4.60
CA ILE A 24 -2.16 5.98 3.39
C ILE A 24 -3.35 5.28 2.73
N LEU A 25 -4.56 5.79 2.94
CA LEU A 25 -5.80 5.25 2.38
C LEU A 25 -5.79 5.41 0.87
N LEU A 26 -6.23 4.36 0.16
CA LEU A 26 -6.22 4.29 -1.29
C LEU A 26 -7.64 4.21 -1.82
N SER A 27 -7.92 4.98 -2.86
CA SER A 27 -9.19 4.91 -3.59
C SER A 27 -8.95 4.92 -5.09
N PRO A 28 -9.80 4.25 -5.88
CA PRO A 28 -9.70 4.27 -7.32
C PRO A 28 -10.02 5.68 -7.86
N GLY A 29 -9.23 6.17 -8.80
CA GLY A 29 -9.39 7.50 -9.39
C GLY A 29 -8.16 7.97 -10.17
N PRO A 30 -8.13 9.24 -10.62
CA PRO A 30 -6.90 9.83 -11.16
C PRO A 30 -5.82 9.92 -10.08
N PHE A 31 -4.54 10.03 -10.48
CA PHE A 31 -3.45 10.27 -9.51
C PHE A 31 -3.66 11.59 -8.77
N GLN A 32 -4.03 11.50 -7.49
CA GLN A 32 -4.32 12.69 -6.69
C GLN A 32 -4.05 12.46 -5.20
N VAL A 33 -3.27 13.33 -4.58
CA VAL A 33 -3.20 13.39 -3.11
C VAL A 33 -4.49 14.01 -2.59
N LEU A 34 -5.29 13.21 -1.91
CA LEU A 34 -6.56 13.62 -1.32
C LEU A 34 -6.33 14.26 0.06
N ASP A 35 -5.45 13.65 0.84
CA ASP A 35 -4.99 14.17 2.12
C ASP A 35 -3.48 13.98 2.23
N LYS A 36 -2.79 15.09 2.49
CA LYS A 36 -1.33 15.15 2.62
C LYS A 36 -0.86 14.95 4.05
N ASN A 37 -1.72 15.03 5.06
CA ASN A 37 -1.29 15.04 6.47
C ASN A 37 -1.37 13.66 7.13
N GLY A 38 -0.46 12.75 6.80
CA GLY A 38 -0.30 11.49 7.51
C GLY A 38 0.39 11.57 8.88
N THR A 39 0.65 12.77 9.42
CA THR A 39 1.35 12.92 10.72
C THR A 39 0.43 12.66 11.93
N ASP A 40 -0.88 12.70 11.71
CA ASP A 40 -1.91 12.26 12.67
C ASP A 40 -2.20 10.75 12.58
N GLY A 41 -1.46 10.04 11.72
CA GLY A 41 -1.57 8.60 11.51
C GLY A 41 -2.30 8.20 10.23
N VAL A 42 -2.99 9.13 9.53
CA VAL A 42 -3.77 8.80 8.32
C VAL A 42 -3.56 9.84 7.23
N ALA A 43 -3.32 9.39 6.00
CA ALA A 43 -3.33 10.22 4.79
C ALA A 43 -4.19 9.54 3.73
N SER A 44 -4.40 10.17 2.57
CA SER A 44 -5.13 9.52 1.47
C SER A 44 -4.64 9.90 0.08
N PHE A 45 -4.64 8.93 -0.81
CA PHE A 45 -4.15 9.02 -2.18
C PHE A 45 -5.08 8.28 -3.13
N GLN A 46 -5.27 8.83 -4.33
CA GLN A 46 -6.00 8.20 -5.43
C GLN A 46 -5.05 7.64 -6.47
N LEU A 47 -5.41 6.47 -7.00
CA LEU A 47 -4.67 5.70 -7.98
C LEU A 47 -5.64 5.12 -9.02
N PRO A 48 -5.25 4.97 -10.30
CA PRO A 48 -6.08 4.27 -11.27
C PRO A 48 -6.41 2.84 -10.84
N ALA A 49 -7.64 2.40 -11.10
CA ALA A 49 -8.15 1.10 -10.66
C ALA A 49 -7.40 -0.08 -11.29
N ASP A 50 -6.95 0.09 -12.53
CA ASP A 50 -6.19 -0.85 -13.35
C ASP A 50 -4.69 -0.85 -13.00
N SER A 51 -4.40 -0.97 -11.70
CA SER A 51 -3.12 -0.60 -11.10
C SER A 51 -1.88 -1.38 -11.59
N THR A 52 -2.04 -2.57 -12.18
CA THR A 52 -0.92 -3.37 -12.71
C THR A 52 -0.76 -3.26 -14.23
N SER A 53 -1.78 -2.77 -14.93
CA SER A 53 -1.83 -2.73 -16.40
C SER A 53 -1.91 -1.33 -16.99
N ALA A 54 -2.09 -0.29 -16.16
CA ALA A 54 -2.04 1.11 -16.58
C ALA A 54 -0.72 1.79 -16.29
N TYR A 55 0.03 1.34 -15.29
CA TYR A 55 1.25 2.01 -14.88
C TYR A 55 2.25 1.10 -14.17
N THR A 56 3.52 1.53 -14.18
CA THR A 56 4.57 1.00 -13.32
C THR A 56 4.89 1.98 -12.20
N VAL A 57 5.22 1.43 -11.02
CA VAL A 57 5.64 2.19 -9.84
C VAL A 57 7.13 1.99 -9.60
N TRP A 58 7.84 3.11 -9.46
CA TRP A 58 9.27 3.12 -9.20
C TRP A 58 9.55 3.94 -7.95
N ALA A 59 10.39 3.42 -7.07
CA ALA A 59 10.63 4.07 -5.78
C ALA A 59 12.11 4.13 -5.41
N ARG A 60 12.47 5.15 -4.61
CA ARG A 60 13.80 5.30 -4.01
C ARG A 60 13.79 6.08 -2.70
N ALA A 61 14.69 5.71 -1.79
CA ALA A 61 14.97 6.44 -0.56
C ALA A 61 15.95 7.61 -0.80
N LEU A 62 15.70 8.79 -0.25
CA LEU A 62 16.51 10.00 -0.46
C LEU A 62 16.83 10.75 0.85
N ALA A 63 17.47 11.92 0.71
CA ALA A 63 17.89 12.82 1.78
C ALA A 63 18.94 12.20 2.73
N LYS A 64 18.80 12.41 4.05
CA LYS A 64 19.81 12.04 5.06
C LYS A 64 19.89 10.51 5.23
N PRO A 65 21.09 9.90 5.13
CA PRO A 65 21.32 8.49 5.46
C PRO A 65 21.03 8.09 6.90
N GLY A 66 20.75 6.79 7.07
CA GLY A 66 20.55 6.15 8.38
C GLY A 66 19.09 5.79 8.71
N GLY A 67 18.13 6.24 7.91
CA GLY A 67 16.72 5.89 8.06
C GLY A 67 16.29 4.79 7.10
N HIS A 68 15.22 4.09 7.47
CA HIS A 68 14.54 3.15 6.57
C HIS A 68 13.03 3.24 6.73
N SER A 69 12.31 2.69 5.76
CA SER A 69 10.87 2.49 5.88
C SER A 69 10.43 1.20 5.21
N THR A 70 9.29 0.70 5.65
CA THR A 70 8.62 -0.44 5.03
C THR A 70 7.24 0.02 4.57
N ILE A 71 6.87 -0.37 3.36
CA ILE A 71 5.52 -0.17 2.85
C ILE A 71 4.93 -1.50 2.45
N LYS A 72 3.68 -1.73 2.81
CA LYS A 72 2.90 -2.91 2.40
C LYS A 72 1.48 -2.50 2.06
N THR A 73 0.88 -3.24 1.15
CA THR A 73 -0.51 -3.03 0.75
C THR A 73 -1.43 -3.84 1.64
N CYS A 74 -2.49 -3.22 2.15
CA CYS A 74 -3.53 -3.88 2.94
C CYS A 74 -4.91 -3.49 2.43
N ALA A 75 -5.89 -4.32 2.77
CA ALA A 75 -7.30 -4.06 2.53
C ALA A 75 -8.12 -4.82 3.57
N ASP A 76 -9.35 -4.39 3.77
CA ASP A 76 -10.33 -5.20 4.48
C ASP A 76 -11.00 -6.15 3.48
N THR A 77 -11.41 -7.31 3.96
CA THR A 77 -12.29 -8.20 3.18
C THR A 77 -13.59 -7.46 2.84
N ALA A 78 -13.94 -7.37 1.55
CA ALA A 78 -15.18 -6.71 1.14
C ALA A 78 -16.35 -7.66 1.19
N GLY A 79 -17.46 -7.07 1.60
CA GLY A 79 -18.78 -7.65 1.56
C GLY A 79 -19.56 -7.08 2.71
N SER A 80 -20.66 -6.39 2.44
CA SER A 80 -21.63 -5.93 3.45
C SER A 80 -22.38 -7.10 4.13
N THR A 81 -21.79 -8.29 4.11
CA THR A 81 -22.35 -9.57 4.56
C THR A 81 -21.29 -10.49 5.18
N LEU A 82 -19.99 -10.13 5.16
CA LEU A 82 -18.94 -10.91 5.84
C LEU A 82 -19.02 -10.61 7.34
N THR A 83 -19.72 -11.48 8.06
CA THR A 83 -19.81 -11.47 9.53
C THR A 83 -19.03 -12.65 10.08
N GLY A 84 -18.42 -12.51 11.26
CA GLY A 84 -17.65 -13.60 11.89
C GLY A 84 -16.19 -13.68 11.45
N ALA A 85 -15.68 -14.89 11.23
CA ALA A 85 -14.25 -15.14 10.95
C ALA A 85 -13.71 -14.44 9.70
N ASP A 86 -14.59 -14.08 8.77
CA ASP A 86 -14.26 -13.43 7.50
C ASP A 86 -13.98 -11.92 7.61
N ALA A 87 -14.35 -11.28 8.71
CA ALA A 87 -14.15 -9.85 8.91
C ALA A 87 -12.72 -9.58 9.42
N GLY A 88 -11.88 -8.95 8.58
CA GLY A 88 -10.54 -8.59 9.00
C GLY A 88 -9.76 -7.79 7.97
N THR A 89 -8.74 -7.10 8.46
CA THR A 89 -7.73 -6.45 7.62
C THR A 89 -6.71 -7.49 7.17
N ILE A 90 -6.59 -7.67 5.86
CA ILE A 90 -5.57 -8.47 5.21
C ILE A 90 -4.44 -7.54 4.77
N CYS A 91 -3.23 -7.81 5.25
CA CYS A 91 -2.02 -7.15 4.76
C CYS A 91 -1.20 -8.11 3.91
N SER A 92 -0.64 -7.57 2.82
CA SER A 92 0.19 -8.33 1.91
C SER A 92 1.41 -8.93 2.63
N THR A 93 1.71 -10.18 2.32
CA THR A 93 2.96 -10.85 2.69
C THR A 93 4.14 -10.33 1.86
N GLU A 94 3.88 -9.66 0.73
CA GLU A 94 4.88 -8.90 -0.01
C GLU A 94 4.91 -7.45 0.47
N ASN A 95 6.12 -6.94 0.70
CA ASN A 95 6.36 -5.57 1.14
C ASN A 95 7.66 -5.04 0.52
N GLU A 96 7.81 -3.72 0.51
CA GLU A 96 9.02 -3.05 0.04
C GLU A 96 9.73 -2.36 1.19
N VAL A 97 11.02 -2.65 1.34
CA VAL A 97 11.89 -2.03 2.33
C VAL A 97 12.78 -1.00 1.65
N PHE A 98 12.80 0.22 2.16
CA PHE A 98 13.59 1.33 1.64
C PHE A 98 14.62 1.74 2.66
N VAL A 99 15.89 1.41 2.41
CA VAL A 99 17.00 1.82 3.28
C VAL A 99 17.75 2.98 2.63
N ARG A 100 17.95 4.09 3.36
CA ARG A 100 18.81 5.19 2.89
C ARG A 100 20.26 4.99 3.36
N MET A 101 21.08 4.44 2.47
CA MET A 101 22.54 4.36 2.64
C MET A 101 23.23 5.66 2.18
N LYS A 102 24.53 5.82 2.46
CA LYS A 102 25.36 6.90 1.85
C LYS A 102 25.52 6.66 0.34
N GLY A 103 25.76 7.72 -0.43
CA GLY A 103 25.98 7.63 -1.89
C GLY A 103 24.72 7.83 -2.74
N LYS A 104 24.83 7.43 -4.03
CA LYS A 104 23.78 7.59 -5.05
C LYS A 104 22.58 6.69 -4.74
N SER A 105 21.38 7.25 -4.86
CA SER A 105 20.11 6.52 -4.75
C SER A 105 19.47 6.37 -6.13
N SER A 106 19.24 5.12 -6.54
CA SER A 106 18.56 4.75 -7.79
C SER A 106 17.11 4.35 -7.53
N PHE A 107 16.27 4.59 -8.53
CA PHE A 107 14.93 4.01 -8.57
C PHE A 107 15.02 2.51 -8.80
N ARG A 108 14.11 1.76 -8.16
CA ARG A 108 13.82 0.37 -8.50
C ARG A 108 12.33 0.22 -8.77
N ASN A 109 11.98 -0.76 -9.58
CA ASN A 109 10.59 -1.12 -9.84
C ASN A 109 10.01 -1.78 -8.58
N VAL A 110 8.88 -1.26 -8.10
CA VAL A 110 8.13 -1.73 -6.94
C VAL A 110 6.65 -1.95 -7.27
N THR A 111 6.33 -2.05 -8.57
CA THR A 111 4.96 -2.11 -9.09
C THR A 111 4.19 -3.22 -8.38
N THR A 112 4.65 -4.47 -8.48
CA THR A 112 3.96 -5.63 -7.91
C THR A 112 3.62 -5.45 -6.44
N ALA A 113 4.57 -5.04 -5.60
CA ALA A 113 4.33 -4.92 -4.16
C ALA A 113 3.36 -3.79 -3.79
N LEU A 114 3.31 -2.71 -4.58
CA LEU A 114 2.46 -1.55 -4.32
C LEU A 114 1.12 -1.58 -5.05
N THR A 115 0.92 -2.49 -6.00
CA THR A 115 -0.31 -2.61 -6.80
C THR A 115 -0.98 -3.98 -6.69
N THR A 116 -0.48 -4.84 -5.79
CA THR A 116 -1.10 -6.13 -5.48
C THR A 116 -1.14 -6.40 -3.98
N ILE A 117 -2.02 -7.32 -3.58
CA ILE A 117 -2.10 -7.86 -2.22
C ILE A 117 -1.91 -9.37 -2.32
N THR A 118 -0.83 -9.88 -1.70
CA THR A 118 -0.52 -11.31 -1.63
C THR A 118 -0.81 -11.82 -0.22
N PHE A 119 -1.60 -12.88 -0.07
CA PHE A 119 -1.92 -13.44 1.25
C PHE A 119 -2.22 -14.94 1.17
N ALA A 120 -2.13 -15.63 2.30
CA ALA A 120 -2.59 -17.00 2.41
C ALA A 120 -4.10 -17.01 2.64
N LEU A 121 -4.82 -17.79 1.83
CA LEU A 121 -6.25 -17.99 1.93
C LEU A 121 -6.51 -19.44 2.34
N ASP A 122 -7.30 -19.63 3.40
CA ASP A 122 -7.90 -20.91 3.71
C ASP A 122 -9.36 -20.90 3.27
N THR A 123 -9.71 -21.71 2.26
CA THR A 123 -11.07 -21.71 1.70
C THR A 123 -12.11 -22.31 2.64
N THR A 124 -11.67 -23.04 3.67
CA THR A 124 -12.56 -23.60 4.70
C THR A 124 -12.87 -22.59 5.81
N LEU A 125 -11.90 -21.75 6.15
CA LEU A 125 -12.08 -20.66 7.13
C LEU A 125 -12.70 -19.42 6.50
N PHE A 126 -12.44 -19.19 5.20
CA PHE A 126 -12.90 -18.02 4.45
C PHE A 126 -13.67 -18.36 3.16
N PRO A 127 -14.78 -19.11 3.23
CA PRO A 127 -15.47 -19.64 2.05
C PRO A 127 -16.12 -18.55 1.19
N THR A 128 -16.56 -17.46 1.80
CA THR A 128 -17.19 -16.33 1.11
C THR A 128 -16.18 -15.54 0.27
N LEU A 129 -15.03 -15.22 0.86
CA LEU A 129 -13.91 -14.59 0.16
C LEU A 129 -13.36 -15.50 -0.93
N ALA A 130 -13.20 -16.80 -0.65
CA ALA A 130 -12.78 -17.79 -1.64
C ALA A 130 -13.72 -17.84 -2.85
N THR A 131 -15.04 -17.85 -2.60
CA THR A 131 -16.05 -17.80 -3.67
C THR A 131 -15.95 -16.52 -4.48
N CYS A 132 -15.84 -15.36 -3.82
CA CYS A 132 -15.72 -14.07 -4.51
C CYS A 132 -14.46 -14.02 -5.39
N LEU A 133 -13.33 -14.50 -4.88
CA LEU A 133 -12.06 -14.56 -5.59
C LEU A 133 -11.98 -15.68 -6.64
N GLY A 134 -12.96 -16.58 -6.68
CA GLY A 134 -12.95 -17.74 -7.58
C GLY A 134 -11.87 -18.78 -7.24
N VAL A 135 -11.50 -18.91 -5.96
CA VAL A 135 -10.45 -19.83 -5.49
C VAL A 135 -11.08 -21.07 -4.86
N SER A 136 -10.70 -22.26 -5.34
CA SER A 136 -11.26 -23.55 -4.91
C SER A 136 -10.37 -24.36 -3.95
N ALA A 137 -9.11 -23.93 -3.75
CA ALA A 137 -8.16 -24.60 -2.88
C ALA A 137 -7.39 -23.60 -2.01
N SER A 138 -7.16 -23.95 -0.74
CA SER A 138 -6.36 -23.14 0.18
C SER A 138 -4.92 -22.98 -0.32
N GLY A 139 -4.35 -21.79 -0.16
CA GLY A 139 -3.01 -21.48 -0.63
C GLY A 139 -2.73 -19.98 -0.71
N THR A 140 -1.59 -19.63 -1.31
CA THR A 140 -1.22 -18.24 -1.54
C THR A 140 -1.98 -17.67 -2.72
N VAL A 141 -2.69 -16.56 -2.51
CA VAL A 141 -3.43 -15.81 -3.51
C VAL A 141 -2.79 -14.44 -3.69
N ARG A 142 -2.75 -13.94 -4.92
CA ARG A 142 -2.36 -12.55 -5.23
C ARG A 142 -3.49 -11.90 -6.02
N VAL A 143 -3.94 -10.75 -5.56
CA VAL A 143 -5.01 -9.97 -6.21
C VAL A 143 -4.52 -8.55 -6.50
N ASN A 144 -5.14 -7.89 -7.48
CA ASN A 144 -4.89 -6.47 -7.73
C ASN A 144 -5.31 -5.62 -6.52
N LEU A 145 -4.61 -4.50 -6.29
CA LEU A 145 -4.86 -3.54 -5.20
C LEU A 145 -6.32 -3.08 -5.11
N PHE A 146 -7.08 -3.03 -6.20
CA PHE A 146 -8.51 -2.65 -6.17
C PHE A 146 -9.45 -3.81 -6.54
N ASN A 147 -9.10 -5.03 -6.12
CA ASN A 147 -9.97 -6.19 -6.34
C ASN A 147 -11.34 -5.98 -5.66
N PRO A 148 -12.46 -6.18 -6.37
CA PRO A 148 -13.80 -5.88 -5.86
C PRO A 148 -14.25 -6.77 -4.68
N CYS A 149 -13.54 -7.87 -4.41
CA CYS A 149 -13.74 -8.70 -3.22
C CYS A 149 -13.07 -8.14 -1.95
N LEU A 150 -12.42 -6.98 -2.05
CA LEU A 150 -11.75 -6.27 -0.96
C LEU A 150 -12.19 -4.79 -0.93
N GLN A 151 -12.02 -4.12 0.21
CA GLN A 151 -12.40 -2.72 0.44
C GLN A 151 -11.41 -2.05 1.41
N ASN A 152 -11.60 -0.75 1.69
CA ASN A 152 -10.77 0.02 2.64
C ASN A 152 -9.25 -0.15 2.40
N PHE A 153 -8.87 -0.05 1.13
CA PHE A 153 -7.49 -0.23 0.68
C PHE A 153 -6.55 0.80 1.31
N LEU A 154 -5.35 0.37 1.68
CA LEU A 154 -4.33 1.26 2.21
C LEU A 154 -2.92 0.78 1.88
N TRP A 155 -1.99 1.72 1.79
CA TRP A 155 -0.58 1.43 2.04
C TRP A 155 -0.27 1.71 3.51
N GLN A 156 0.15 0.67 4.23
CA GLN A 156 0.68 0.82 5.58
C GLN A 156 2.15 1.20 5.44
N TYR A 157 2.52 2.38 5.94
CA TYR A 157 3.86 2.93 5.84
C TYR A 157 4.50 3.02 7.22
N ASP A 158 5.46 2.15 7.49
CA ASP A 158 6.23 2.12 8.73
C ASP A 158 7.52 2.92 8.53
N ASN A 159 7.61 4.08 9.17
CA ASN A 159 8.76 4.99 9.03
C ASN A 159 9.72 4.88 10.21
N ASN A 160 10.93 4.40 9.95
CA ASN A 160 12.02 4.26 10.91
C ASN A 160 13.12 5.29 10.59
N GLY A 161 12.74 6.56 10.60
CA GLY A 161 13.65 7.68 10.38
C GLY A 161 13.99 7.98 8.91
N LEU A 162 13.33 7.36 7.93
CA LEU A 162 13.50 7.71 6.52
C LEU A 162 12.94 9.12 6.25
N LYS A 163 13.80 10.01 5.75
CA LYS A 163 13.46 11.41 5.54
C LYS A 163 12.62 11.67 4.29
N LEU A 164 12.85 10.89 3.23
CA LEU A 164 12.13 11.04 1.97
C LEU A 164 12.08 9.70 1.23
N LEU A 165 10.87 9.23 0.97
CA LEU A 165 10.59 8.22 -0.05
C LEU A 165 10.01 8.92 -1.28
N GLN A 166 10.61 8.71 -2.44
CA GLN A 166 10.11 9.23 -3.70
C GLN A 166 9.50 8.09 -4.52
N LEU A 167 8.23 8.26 -4.91
CA LEU A 167 7.52 7.37 -5.83
C LEU A 167 7.39 8.07 -7.20
N ARG A 168 7.45 7.29 -8.27
CA ARG A 168 7.18 7.70 -9.65
C ARG A 168 6.26 6.68 -10.30
N PHE A 169 5.28 7.20 -11.02
CA PHE A 169 4.29 6.42 -11.76
C PHE A 169 4.53 6.70 -13.25
N TYR A 170 4.67 5.65 -14.04
CA TYR A 170 4.85 5.76 -15.49
C TYR A 170 3.75 4.95 -16.18
N PRO A 171 3.05 5.50 -17.19
CA PRO A 171 2.13 4.72 -18.01
C PRO A 171 2.84 3.49 -18.62
N THR A 172 2.12 2.38 -18.72
CA THR A 172 2.55 1.18 -19.44
C THR A 172 2.14 1.22 -20.91
#